data_AF-A0A7T1I561-F1
#
_entry.id   AF-A0A7T1I561-F1
#
_cell.length_a   1.000
_cell.length_b   1.000
_cell.length_c   1.000
_cell.angle_alpha   90.00
_cell.angle_beta   90.00
_cell.angle_gamma   90.00
#
_symmetry.space_group_name_H-M   'P 1'
#
loop_
_entity.id
_entity.type
_entity.pdbx_description
1 polymer ?
#
loop_
_entity_poly.entity_id
_entity_poly.type
_entity_poly.pdbx_seq_one_letter_code
_entity_poly.pdbx_strand_id
1 'polypeptide(L)'
;MGVRPTGMRRLAPWSWALARLRLAVVIICERLDQPRRGRRWLERWCRAPGAAPLLLEALALRCCADGDVAAALELFIRLWSDWGSSELLYRLLFRRRFRSAHARDHALLLQRIAAAEPLPAHFRAYGAIAWAYRTLEDQDPESMAAAVAPIARLAEELEADPGTPSCGREDRENRAKLLISCYTVLGRLHFSLEDFPAFSAVARRSAQLAEQLDLDRIDADVSYRLLSNLLRCLGCSWLEAWSRQDAAALAQVTTRIEAVVREAQSPRHQASQAREDHAGFARQVAAALEGLSLEDRRLEPLYPLVALLFKKKVDGHGFRTRIAPALQRYRDAALPGLPPSS
;
A
#
# COMPACT_ATOMS: atom_id res chain seq x y z
N MET A 1 -4.41 -18.40 6.53
CA MET A 1 -4.07 -18.61 7.95
C MET A 1 -2.68 -18.07 8.17
N GLY A 2 -2.50 -17.04 8.99
CA GLY A 2 -1.18 -16.75 9.53
C GLY A 2 -0.88 -17.83 10.57
N VAL A 3 -0.09 -18.84 10.19
CA VAL A 3 0.35 -19.86 11.15
C VAL A 3 1.18 -19.11 12.20
N ARG A 4 0.66 -18.98 13.42
CA ARG A 4 1.49 -18.52 14.55
C ARG A 4 2.63 -19.52 14.71
N PRO A 5 3.88 -19.08 14.89
CA PRO A 5 4.99 -19.99 15.10
C PRO A 5 4.65 -20.95 16.24
N THR A 6 4.74 -22.26 16.00
CA THR A 6 4.63 -23.25 17.06
C THR A 6 5.88 -23.12 17.93
N GLY A 7 5.69 -22.94 19.25
CA GLY A 7 6.80 -22.78 20.19
C GLY A 7 7.23 -21.34 20.49
N MET A 8 6.31 -20.36 20.41
CA MET A 8 6.58 -18.98 20.87
C MET A 8 7.12 -18.97 22.30
N ARG A 9 8.24 -18.28 22.49
CA ARG A 9 8.87 -18.16 23.81
C ARG A 9 7.99 -17.32 24.74
N ARG A 10 7.93 -17.70 26.02
CA ARG A 10 7.39 -16.87 27.08
C ARG A 10 8.52 -16.37 27.96
N LEU A 11 8.54 -15.06 28.20
CA LEU A 11 9.48 -14.45 29.12
C LEU A 11 8.94 -14.52 30.54
N ALA A 12 9.82 -14.86 31.48
CA ALA A 12 9.53 -14.65 32.89
C ALA A 12 9.41 -13.14 33.21
N PRO A 13 8.54 -12.70 34.13
CA PRO A 13 8.28 -11.28 34.39
C PRO A 13 9.54 -10.44 34.69
N TRP A 14 10.50 -10.99 35.43
CA TRP A 14 11.76 -10.31 35.78
C TRP A 14 12.64 -9.98 34.57
N SER A 15 12.50 -10.73 33.47
CA SER A 15 13.27 -10.50 32.25
C SER A 15 12.87 -9.21 31.53
N TRP A 16 11.61 -8.78 31.68
CA TRP A 16 11.13 -7.48 31.19
C TRP A 16 11.72 -6.32 31.97
N ALA A 17 11.80 -6.44 33.30
CA ALA A 17 12.45 -5.43 34.13
C ALA A 17 13.93 -5.30 33.77
N LEU A 18 14.63 -6.43 33.60
CA LEU A 18 16.03 -6.44 33.17
C LEU A 18 16.23 -5.86 31.77
N ALA A 19 15.34 -6.17 30.82
CA ALA A 19 15.39 -5.60 29.47
C ALA A 19 15.22 -4.07 29.49
N ARG A 20 14.34 -3.54 30.34
CA ARG A 20 14.17 -2.09 30.52
C ARG A 20 15.42 -1.45 31.13
N LEU A 21 16.02 -2.06 32.14
CA LEU A 21 17.27 -1.57 32.74
C LEU A 21 18.40 -1.55 31.71
N ARG A 22 18.57 -2.63 30.94
CA ARG A 22 19.54 -2.71 29.84
C ARG A 22 19.30 -1.61 28.80
N LEU A 23 18.05 -1.42 28.36
CA LEU A 23 17.73 -0.36 27.41
C LEU A 23 17.99 1.05 27.99
N ALA A 24 17.73 1.27 29.27
CA ALA A 24 18.06 2.53 29.94
C ALA A 24 19.57 2.81 29.89
N VAL A 25 20.43 1.80 30.06
CA VAL A 25 21.88 1.94 29.90
C VAL A 25 22.24 2.38 28.48
N VAL A 26 21.62 1.80 27.44
CA VAL A 26 21.83 2.23 26.04
C VAL A 26 21.45 3.71 25.86
N ILE A 27 20.29 4.11 26.37
CA ILE A 27 19.80 5.49 26.27
C ILE A 27 20.73 6.46 27.00
N ILE A 28 21.25 6.07 28.16
CA ILE A 28 22.24 6.87 28.90
C ILE A 28 23.52 7.02 28.07
N CYS A 29 24.03 5.94 27.47
CA CYS A 29 25.19 6.05 26.58
C CYS A 29 24.94 7.01 25.41
N GLU A 30 23.75 6.99 24.80
CA GLU A 30 23.38 7.91 23.72
C GLU A 30 23.32 9.36 24.19
N ARG A 31 22.78 9.62 25.38
CA ARG A 31 22.74 10.96 25.98
C ARG A 31 24.12 11.50 26.35
N LEU A 32 25.07 10.62 26.62
CA LEU A 32 26.47 10.95 26.91
C LEU A 32 27.33 11.02 25.63
N ASP A 33 26.71 11.12 24.45
CA ASP A 33 27.37 11.16 23.13
C ASP A 33 28.27 9.93 22.87
N GLN A 34 27.85 8.76 23.38
CA GLN A 34 28.51 7.48 23.17
C GLN A 34 27.60 6.44 22.49
N PRO A 35 26.93 6.77 21.37
CA PRO A 35 25.97 5.88 20.71
C PRO A 35 26.60 4.55 20.27
N ARG A 36 27.87 4.58 19.83
CA ARG A 36 28.61 3.36 19.43
C ARG A 36 28.79 2.37 20.59
N ARG A 37 29.02 2.86 21.81
CA ARG A 37 29.14 2.00 22.99
C ARG A 37 27.78 1.42 23.38
N GLY A 38 26.74 2.25 23.37
CA GLY A 38 25.36 1.80 23.59
C GLY A 38 24.94 0.69 22.61
N ARG A 39 25.22 0.88 21.31
CA ARG A 39 24.95 -0.12 20.28
C ARG A 39 25.69 -1.44 20.51
N ARG A 40 27.00 -1.41 20.83
CA ARG A 40 27.77 -2.63 21.13
C ARG A 40 27.20 -3.42 22.31
N TRP A 41 26.77 -2.73 23.37
CA TRP A 41 26.12 -3.39 24.51
C TRP A 41 24.80 -4.04 24.09
N LEU A 42 23.99 -3.32 23.31
CA LEU A 42 22.72 -3.81 22.81
C LEU A 42 22.89 -5.05 21.93
N GLU A 43 23.81 -4.99 20.96
CA GLU A 43 24.17 -6.14 20.11
C GLU A 43 24.60 -7.34 20.94
N ARG A 44 25.46 -7.13 21.95
CA ARG A 44 25.91 -8.19 22.85
C ARG A 44 24.74 -8.83 23.60
N TRP A 45 23.79 -8.05 24.12
CA TRP A 45 22.62 -8.58 24.81
C TRP A 45 21.63 -9.27 23.86
N CYS A 46 21.53 -8.81 22.61
CA CYS A 46 20.68 -9.41 21.60
C CYS A 46 21.22 -10.76 21.08
N ARG A 47 22.54 -11.02 21.16
CA ARG A 47 23.13 -12.32 20.75
C ARG A 47 22.66 -13.50 21.60
N ALA A 48 22.19 -13.27 22.83
CA ALA A 48 21.72 -14.35 23.68
C ALA A 48 20.47 -15.05 23.12
N PRO A 49 20.40 -16.39 23.14
CA PRO A 49 19.15 -17.11 22.87
C PRO A 49 18.08 -16.67 23.87
N GLY A 50 16.93 -16.21 23.37
CA GLY A 50 15.87 -15.66 24.24
C GLY A 50 16.07 -14.20 24.66
N ALA A 51 16.90 -13.43 23.97
CA ALA A 51 16.92 -11.97 24.10
C ALA A 51 15.49 -11.40 24.03
N ALA A 52 15.16 -10.52 24.99
CA ALA A 52 13.82 -9.98 25.11
C ALA A 52 13.42 -9.17 23.85
N PRO A 53 12.15 -9.25 23.41
CA PRO A 53 11.70 -8.58 22.19
C PRO A 53 11.93 -7.07 22.25
N LEU A 54 11.83 -6.45 23.43
CA LEU A 54 12.14 -5.02 23.63
C LEU A 54 13.57 -4.64 23.19
N LEU A 55 14.56 -5.49 23.45
CA LEU A 55 15.95 -5.24 23.07
C LEU A 55 16.17 -5.47 21.57
N LEU A 56 15.54 -6.50 21.02
CA LEU A 56 15.56 -6.79 19.58
C LEU A 56 14.90 -5.66 18.78
N GLU A 57 13.75 -5.15 19.23
CA GLU A 57 13.07 -4.00 18.63
C GLU A 57 13.93 -2.73 18.68
N ALA A 58 14.56 -2.46 19.83
CA ALA A 58 15.45 -1.33 19.99
C ALA A 58 16.68 -1.42 19.05
N LEU A 59 17.21 -2.62 18.82
CA LEU A 59 18.32 -2.82 17.90
C LEU A 59 17.86 -2.68 16.44
N ALA A 60 16.71 -3.27 16.10
CA ALA A 60 16.15 -3.21 14.75
C ALA A 60 15.87 -1.77 14.30
N LEU A 61 15.35 -0.93 15.20
CA LEU A 61 15.15 0.50 14.94
C LEU A 61 16.45 1.23 14.62
N ARG A 62 17.54 0.90 15.33
CA ARG A 62 18.87 1.49 15.08
C ARG A 62 19.44 0.99 13.77
N CYS A 63 19.34 -0.31 13.47
CA CYS A 63 19.73 -0.85 12.16
C CYS A 63 18.97 -0.15 11.02
N CYS A 64 17.66 0.10 11.17
CA CYS A 64 16.89 0.85 10.17
C CYS A 64 17.37 2.31 10.02
N ALA A 65 17.71 2.98 11.14
CA ALA A 65 18.21 4.34 11.14
C ALA A 65 19.61 4.45 10.50
N ASP A 66 20.46 3.44 10.73
CA ASP A 66 21.83 3.37 10.24
C ASP A 66 21.93 2.79 8.80
N GLY A 67 20.80 2.46 8.16
CA GLY A 67 20.77 1.88 6.80
C GLY A 67 21.20 0.40 6.74
N ASP A 68 21.36 -0.28 7.87
CA ASP A 68 21.76 -1.68 7.96
C ASP A 68 20.56 -2.61 7.71
N VAL A 69 20.18 -2.71 6.42
CA VAL A 69 19.00 -3.45 5.96
C VAL A 69 19.06 -4.93 6.33
N ALA A 70 20.23 -5.55 6.20
CA ALA A 70 20.40 -6.99 6.46
C ALA A 70 20.16 -7.31 7.94
N ALA A 71 20.81 -6.57 8.85
CA ALA A 71 20.62 -6.77 10.29
C ALA A 71 19.18 -6.44 10.72
N ALA A 72 18.58 -5.37 10.16
CA ALA A 72 17.19 -5.02 10.46
C ALA A 72 16.23 -6.15 10.09
N LEU A 73 16.38 -6.74 8.89
CA LEU A 73 15.55 -7.84 8.44
C LEU A 73 15.70 -9.08 9.32
N GLU A 74 16.93 -9.46 9.65
CA GLU A 74 17.20 -10.61 10.53
C GLU A 74 16.50 -10.43 11.89
N LEU A 75 16.52 -9.22 12.44
CA LEU A 75 15.84 -8.90 13.70
C LEU A 75 14.31 -8.96 13.56
N PHE A 76 13.72 -8.56 12.44
CA PHE A 76 12.28 -8.72 12.21
C PHE A 76 11.87 -10.19 12.09
N ILE A 77 12.64 -10.99 11.35
CA ILE A 77 12.42 -12.42 11.24
C ILE A 77 12.50 -13.05 12.63
N ARG A 78 13.52 -12.70 13.41
CA ARG A 78 13.70 -13.23 14.76
C ARG A 78 12.60 -12.79 15.72
N LEU A 79 12.17 -11.53 15.69
CA LEU A 79 11.04 -11.03 16.47
C LEU A 79 9.76 -11.82 16.17
N TRP A 80 9.52 -12.12 14.89
CA TRP A 80 8.40 -12.95 14.49
C TRP A 80 8.56 -14.40 14.93
N SER A 81 9.67 -15.07 14.58
CA SER A 81 9.86 -16.50 14.83
C SER A 81 9.98 -16.85 16.32
N ASP A 82 10.71 -16.06 17.10
CA ASP A 82 10.92 -16.33 18.54
C ASP A 82 9.71 -15.91 19.39
N TRP A 83 9.04 -14.81 19.03
CA TRP A 83 8.09 -14.12 19.91
C TRP A 83 6.70 -13.91 19.32
N GLY A 84 6.50 -14.15 18.02
CA GLY A 84 5.28 -13.74 17.32
C GLY A 84 5.06 -12.22 17.33
N SER A 85 6.10 -11.42 17.62
CA SER A 85 5.98 -9.97 17.71
C SER A 85 6.03 -9.35 16.31
N SER A 86 5.01 -8.58 15.97
CA SER A 86 4.91 -7.87 14.69
C SER A 86 4.66 -6.37 14.84
N GLU A 87 4.64 -5.83 16.06
CA GLU A 87 4.30 -4.42 16.32
C GLU A 87 5.28 -3.46 15.63
N LEU A 88 6.58 -3.77 15.67
CA LEU A 88 7.59 -2.94 15.01
C LEU A 88 7.46 -3.00 13.48
N LEU A 89 7.25 -4.19 12.91
CA LEU A 89 7.03 -4.36 11.47
C LEU A 89 5.76 -3.63 11.02
N TYR A 90 4.69 -3.71 11.81
CA TYR A 90 3.46 -2.95 11.60
C TYR A 90 3.72 -1.43 11.59
N ARG A 91 4.49 -0.92 12.57
CA ARG A 91 4.87 0.50 12.62
C ARG A 91 5.68 0.92 11.40
N LEU A 92 6.66 0.12 10.98
CA LEU A 92 7.50 0.40 9.81
C LEU A 92 6.63 0.51 8.53
N LEU A 93 5.76 -0.47 8.31
CA LEU A 93 4.94 -0.53 7.09
C LEU A 93 3.87 0.57 7.04
N PHE A 94 3.25 0.91 8.19
CA PHE A 94 2.03 1.71 8.20
C PHE A 94 2.16 3.10 8.85
N ARG A 95 3.29 3.44 9.47
CA ARG A 95 3.47 4.75 10.11
C ARG A 95 4.67 5.50 9.53
N ARG A 96 4.39 6.64 8.89
CA ARG A 96 5.39 7.49 8.22
C ARG A 96 6.60 7.87 9.11
N ARG A 97 6.38 8.09 10.41
CA ARG A 97 7.45 8.49 11.35
C ARG A 97 8.52 7.42 11.59
N PHE A 98 8.30 6.17 11.18
CA PHE A 98 9.26 5.06 11.31
C PHE A 98 9.98 4.74 10.00
N ARG A 99 9.73 5.50 8.94
CA ARG A 99 10.50 5.38 7.69
C ARG A 99 11.94 5.84 7.95
N SER A 100 12.92 5.16 7.37
CA SER A 100 14.32 5.59 7.46
C SER A 100 14.50 6.98 6.84
N ALA A 101 15.47 7.74 7.35
CA ALA A 101 15.90 9.00 6.71
C ALA A 101 16.51 8.73 5.33
N HIS A 102 17.03 7.52 5.11
CA HIS A 102 17.60 7.10 3.83
C HIS A 102 16.53 6.40 2.99
N ALA A 103 15.96 7.17 2.06
CA ALA A 103 14.96 6.74 1.09
C ALA A 103 15.25 5.37 0.45
N ARG A 104 16.47 5.23 -0.05
CA ARG A 104 16.95 4.03 -0.76
C ARG A 104 17.01 2.81 0.13
N ASP A 105 17.57 2.95 1.33
CA ASP A 105 17.69 1.84 2.29
C ASP A 105 16.32 1.39 2.77
N HIS A 106 15.39 2.33 2.95
CA HIS A 106 14.01 2.00 3.27
C HIS A 106 13.32 1.23 2.14
N ALA A 107 13.48 1.64 0.89
CA ALA A 107 12.95 0.92 -0.27
C ALA A 107 13.52 -0.51 -0.34
N LEU A 108 14.84 -0.65 -0.16
CA LEU A 108 15.52 -1.95 -0.14
C LEU A 108 15.02 -2.83 1.01
N LEU A 109 14.83 -2.27 2.21
CA LEU A 109 14.28 -3.00 3.35
C LEU A 109 12.87 -3.52 3.07
N LEU A 110 12.00 -2.70 2.49
CA LEU A 110 10.63 -3.10 2.12
C LEU A 110 10.63 -4.22 1.06
N GLN A 111 11.51 -4.11 0.05
CA GLN A 111 11.72 -5.16 -0.95
C GLN A 111 12.18 -6.47 -0.29
N ARG A 112 13.11 -6.40 0.66
CA ARG A 112 13.61 -7.58 1.38
C ARG A 112 12.55 -8.19 2.30
N ILE A 113 11.73 -7.38 2.95
CA ILE A 113 10.56 -7.84 3.73
C ILE A 113 9.59 -8.60 2.82
N ALA A 114 9.32 -8.09 1.62
CA ALA A 114 8.43 -8.74 0.66
C ALA A 114 8.91 -10.15 0.26
N ALA A 115 10.22 -10.36 0.18
CA ALA A 115 10.83 -11.64 -0.18
C ALA A 115 11.10 -12.58 1.00
N ALA A 116 10.93 -12.13 2.26
CA ALA A 116 11.35 -12.90 3.43
C ALA A 116 10.32 -13.96 3.83
N GLU A 117 10.44 -15.17 3.28
CA GLU A 117 9.56 -16.32 3.55
C GLU A 117 9.24 -16.61 5.03
N PRO A 118 10.16 -16.42 6.00
CA PRO A 118 9.84 -16.62 7.41
C PRO A 118 8.76 -15.67 7.96
N LEU A 119 8.55 -14.50 7.32
CA LEU A 119 7.53 -13.55 7.73
C LEU A 119 6.13 -13.94 7.22
N PRO A 120 5.05 -13.57 7.95
CA PRO A 120 3.68 -13.81 7.52
C PRO A 120 3.37 -13.23 6.14
N ALA A 121 2.59 -13.98 5.36
CA ALA A 121 2.24 -13.61 3.99
C ALA A 121 1.64 -12.19 3.88
N HIS A 122 0.77 -11.78 4.81
CA HIS A 122 0.19 -10.43 4.77
C HIS A 122 1.23 -9.32 4.99
N PHE A 123 2.26 -9.54 5.81
CA PHE A 123 3.35 -8.56 5.97
C PHE A 123 4.24 -8.50 4.75
N ARG A 124 4.52 -9.65 4.12
CA ARG A 124 5.25 -9.69 2.85
C ARG A 124 4.50 -8.93 1.76
N ALA A 125 3.19 -9.18 1.65
CA ALA A 125 2.31 -8.52 0.70
C ALA A 125 2.29 -6.99 0.90
N TYR A 126 2.10 -6.50 2.13
CA TYR A 126 2.18 -5.06 2.40
C TYR A 126 3.59 -4.49 2.27
N GLY A 127 4.64 -5.28 2.50
CA GLY A 127 6.01 -4.92 2.19
C GLY A 127 6.20 -4.63 0.70
N ALA A 128 5.67 -5.51 -0.16
CA ALA A 128 5.70 -5.32 -1.61
C ALA A 128 4.93 -4.06 -2.02
N ILE A 129 3.71 -3.87 -1.52
CA ILE A 129 2.88 -2.70 -1.83
C ILE A 129 3.56 -1.41 -1.36
N ALA A 130 4.12 -1.40 -0.14
CA ALA A 130 4.83 -0.24 0.40
C ALA A 130 6.10 0.07 -0.40
N TRP A 131 6.84 -0.96 -0.83
CA TRP A 131 7.99 -0.81 -1.72
C TRP A 131 7.56 -0.18 -3.06
N ALA A 132 6.51 -0.69 -3.70
CA ALA A 132 5.99 -0.13 -4.95
C ALA A 132 5.53 1.34 -4.83
N TYR A 133 4.88 1.70 -3.72
CA TYR A 133 4.57 3.12 -3.47
C TYR A 133 5.83 3.96 -3.27
N ARG A 134 6.89 3.39 -2.69
CA ARG A 134 8.15 4.09 -2.50
C ARG A 134 8.86 4.34 -3.82
N THR A 135 8.89 3.36 -4.72
CA THR A 135 9.49 3.54 -6.05
C THR A 135 8.72 4.58 -6.88
N LEU A 136 7.39 4.62 -6.76
CA LEU A 136 6.55 5.70 -7.32
C LEU A 136 6.86 7.09 -6.74
N GLU A 137 7.16 7.18 -5.43
CA GLU A 137 7.58 8.43 -4.77
C GLU A 137 8.96 8.88 -5.27
N ASP A 138 9.91 7.94 -5.38
CA ASP A 138 11.30 8.17 -5.78
C ASP A 138 11.48 8.34 -7.31
N GLN A 139 10.48 7.99 -8.10
CA GLN A 139 10.43 8.20 -9.56
C GLN A 139 11.50 7.44 -10.33
N ASP A 140 11.91 6.28 -9.81
CA ASP A 140 12.90 5.41 -10.43
C ASP A 140 12.20 4.37 -11.33
N PRO A 141 12.28 4.49 -12.67
CA PRO A 141 11.60 3.58 -13.59
C PRO A 141 12.08 2.13 -13.47
N GLU A 142 13.37 1.90 -13.18
CA GLU A 142 13.93 0.56 -13.04
C GLU A 142 13.32 -0.14 -11.81
N SER A 143 13.32 0.55 -10.67
CA SER A 143 12.69 0.00 -9.46
C SER A 143 11.17 -0.11 -9.57
N MET A 144 10.49 0.78 -10.32
CA MET A 144 9.07 0.63 -10.62
C MET A 144 8.81 -0.64 -11.43
N ALA A 145 9.58 -0.87 -12.51
CA ALA A 145 9.44 -2.05 -13.34
C ALA A 145 9.70 -3.34 -12.54
N ALA A 146 10.73 -3.34 -11.69
CA ALA A 146 11.04 -4.46 -10.80
C ALA A 146 9.90 -4.76 -9.79
N ALA A 147 9.13 -3.74 -9.40
CA ALA A 147 8.02 -3.88 -8.45
C ALA A 147 6.74 -4.46 -9.07
N VAL A 148 6.58 -4.42 -10.39
CA VAL A 148 5.37 -4.91 -11.08
C VAL A 148 5.16 -6.40 -10.84
N ALA A 149 6.14 -7.23 -11.18
CA ALA A 149 6.02 -8.70 -11.16
C ALA A 149 5.56 -9.29 -9.81
N PRO A 150 6.15 -8.92 -8.64
CA PRO A 150 5.71 -9.47 -7.36
C PRO A 150 4.30 -9.01 -6.97
N ILE A 151 3.87 -7.81 -7.34
CA ILE A 151 2.51 -7.34 -7.06
C ILE A 151 1.50 -8.02 -7.99
N ALA A 152 1.83 -8.20 -9.27
CA ALA A 152 0.99 -8.89 -10.23
C ALA A 152 0.71 -10.33 -9.79
N ARG A 153 1.77 -11.06 -9.38
CA ARG A 153 1.64 -12.42 -8.83
C ARG A 153 0.71 -12.45 -7.61
N LEU A 154 0.90 -11.52 -6.67
CA LEU A 154 0.03 -11.42 -5.49
C LEU A 154 -1.43 -11.15 -5.88
N ALA A 155 -1.68 -10.30 -6.88
CA ALA A 155 -3.02 -10.04 -7.37
C ALA A 155 -3.66 -11.28 -8.01
N GLU A 156 -2.91 -12.02 -8.84
CA GLU A 156 -3.34 -13.27 -9.46
C GLU A 156 -3.69 -14.34 -8.42
N GLU A 157 -2.84 -14.52 -7.40
CA GLU A 157 -3.11 -15.45 -6.29
C GLU A 157 -4.40 -15.09 -5.54
N LEU A 158 -4.65 -13.80 -5.32
CA LEU A 158 -5.84 -13.32 -4.62
C LEU A 158 -7.11 -13.42 -5.48
N GLU A 159 -7.02 -13.20 -6.79
CA GLU A 159 -8.14 -13.43 -7.72
C GLU A 159 -8.52 -14.90 -7.82
N ALA A 160 -7.53 -15.79 -7.85
CA ALA A 160 -7.76 -17.23 -7.94
C ALA A 160 -8.42 -17.80 -6.67
N ASP A 161 -8.39 -17.08 -5.55
CA ASP A 161 -9.04 -17.47 -4.30
C ASP A 161 -10.52 -17.04 -4.30
N PRO A 162 -11.49 -17.98 -4.42
CA PRO A 162 -12.91 -17.66 -4.49
C PRO A 162 -13.45 -17.02 -3.21
N GLY A 163 -12.72 -17.11 -2.09
CA GLY A 163 -13.09 -16.46 -0.84
C GLY A 163 -12.61 -15.01 -0.74
N THR A 164 -11.94 -14.46 -1.75
CA THR A 164 -11.47 -13.08 -1.76
C THR A 164 -12.61 -12.07 -1.75
N PRO A 165 -13.63 -12.14 -2.64
CA PRO A 165 -14.64 -11.08 -2.75
C PRO A 165 -15.54 -10.90 -1.51
N SER A 166 -15.69 -11.93 -0.68
CA SER A 166 -16.50 -11.92 0.54
C SER A 166 -15.67 -12.19 1.80
N CYS A 167 -14.40 -11.77 1.80
CA CYS A 167 -13.48 -12.11 2.89
C CYS A 167 -13.90 -11.45 4.21
N GLY A 168 -14.24 -12.25 5.22
CA GLY A 168 -14.58 -11.79 6.57
C GLY A 168 -13.38 -11.64 7.52
N ARG A 169 -12.14 -11.63 7.01
CA ARG A 169 -10.96 -11.42 7.86
C ARG A 169 -10.82 -9.95 8.24
N GLU A 170 -10.19 -9.71 9.38
CA GLU A 170 -9.88 -8.37 9.89
C GLU A 170 -8.91 -7.60 8.98
N ASP A 171 -8.99 -6.27 9.08
CA ASP A 171 -8.22 -5.24 8.37
C ASP A 171 -7.10 -5.73 7.43
N ARG A 172 -5.93 -6.06 7.98
CA ARG A 172 -4.71 -6.35 7.21
C ARG A 172 -4.63 -7.79 6.70
N GLU A 173 -5.54 -8.65 7.13
CA GLU A 173 -5.64 -10.01 6.61
C GLU A 173 -6.80 -10.15 5.62
N ASN A 174 -7.56 -9.08 5.40
CA ASN A 174 -8.66 -9.03 4.46
C ASN A 174 -8.16 -9.10 3.01
N ARG A 175 -8.50 -10.20 2.32
CA ARG A 175 -8.05 -10.50 0.96
C ARG A 175 -8.59 -9.53 -0.08
N ALA A 176 -9.87 -9.14 -0.01
CA ALA A 176 -10.45 -8.15 -0.92
C ALA A 176 -9.72 -6.81 -0.82
N LYS A 177 -9.51 -6.32 0.41
CA LYS A 177 -8.76 -5.09 0.66
C LYS A 177 -7.33 -5.16 0.12
N LEU A 178 -6.68 -6.31 0.28
CA LEU A 178 -5.33 -6.51 -0.23
C LEU A 178 -5.30 -6.50 -1.76
N LEU A 179 -6.23 -7.18 -2.42
CA LEU A 179 -6.35 -7.21 -3.89
C LEU A 179 -6.62 -5.81 -4.47
N ILE A 180 -7.56 -5.07 -3.88
CA ILE A 180 -7.84 -3.68 -4.26
C ILE A 180 -6.59 -2.79 -4.09
N SER A 181 -5.79 -3.03 -3.04
CA SER A 181 -4.53 -2.32 -2.83
C SER A 181 -3.48 -2.69 -3.89
N CYS A 182 -3.45 -3.94 -4.35
CA CYS A 182 -2.60 -4.39 -5.46
C CYS A 182 -2.99 -3.70 -6.77
N TYR A 183 -4.28 -3.68 -7.13
CA TYR A 183 -4.75 -2.97 -8.32
C TYR A 183 -4.48 -1.48 -8.28
N THR A 184 -4.68 -0.84 -7.13
CA THR A 184 -4.40 0.59 -6.98
C THR A 184 -2.94 0.89 -7.29
N VAL A 185 -2.00 0.08 -6.80
CA VAL A 185 -0.57 0.33 -7.02
C VAL A 185 -0.11 -0.13 -8.41
N LEU A 186 -0.62 -1.26 -8.94
CA LEU A 186 -0.34 -1.71 -10.30
C LEU A 186 -0.80 -0.70 -11.34
N GLY A 187 -2.03 -0.20 -11.22
CA GLY A 187 -2.53 0.84 -12.13
C GLY A 187 -1.62 2.08 -12.11
N ARG A 188 -1.10 2.46 -10.95
CA ARG A 188 -0.14 3.57 -10.86
C ARG A 188 1.22 3.27 -11.48
N LEU A 189 1.75 2.07 -11.25
CA LEU A 189 3.03 1.63 -11.82
C LEU A 189 2.93 1.60 -13.36
N HIS A 190 1.95 0.88 -13.91
CA HIS A 190 1.78 0.76 -15.36
C HIS A 190 1.53 2.11 -16.03
N PHE A 191 0.70 2.98 -15.44
CA PHE A 191 0.51 4.33 -15.99
C PHE A 191 1.78 5.18 -15.93
N SER A 192 2.57 5.09 -14.87
CA SER A 192 3.82 5.84 -14.72
C SER A 192 4.94 5.31 -15.63
N LEU A 193 4.92 4.02 -15.93
CA LEU A 193 5.82 3.35 -16.88
C LEU A 193 5.33 3.43 -18.33
N GLU A 194 4.18 4.05 -18.56
CA GLU A 194 3.52 4.15 -19.87
C GLU A 194 3.19 2.79 -20.52
N ASP A 195 3.08 1.74 -19.70
CA ASP A 195 2.57 0.44 -20.08
C ASP A 195 1.03 0.47 -20.08
N PHE A 196 0.49 1.21 -21.05
CA PHE A 196 -0.94 1.46 -21.18
C PHE A 196 -1.78 0.18 -21.39
N PRO A 197 -1.35 -0.83 -22.17
CA PRO A 197 -2.08 -2.09 -22.26
C PRO A 197 -2.26 -2.77 -20.90
N ALA A 198 -1.20 -2.83 -20.08
CA ALA A 198 -1.30 -3.41 -18.74
C ALA A 198 -2.11 -2.53 -17.78
N PHE A 199 -2.01 -1.20 -17.88
CA PHE A 199 -2.90 -0.29 -17.14
C PHE A 199 -4.37 -0.58 -17.43
N SER A 200 -4.75 -0.67 -18.71
CA SER A 200 -6.14 -0.98 -19.10
C SER A 200 -6.57 -2.38 -18.65
N ALA A 201 -5.67 -3.38 -18.67
CA ALA A 201 -5.96 -4.71 -18.16
C ALA A 201 -6.28 -4.70 -16.66
N VAL A 202 -5.48 -4.00 -15.85
CA VAL A 202 -5.74 -3.83 -14.41
C VAL A 202 -7.03 -3.05 -14.16
N ALA A 203 -7.31 -2.03 -14.97
CA ALA A 203 -8.54 -1.24 -14.89
C ALA A 203 -9.79 -2.10 -15.14
N ARG A 204 -9.79 -2.98 -16.15
CA ARG A 204 -10.90 -3.90 -16.41
C ARG A 204 -11.06 -4.96 -15.31
N ARG A 205 -9.96 -5.58 -14.85
CA ARG A 205 -9.97 -6.52 -13.71
C ARG A 205 -10.53 -5.89 -12.44
N SER A 206 -10.23 -4.61 -12.21
CA SER A 206 -10.78 -3.85 -11.09
C SER A 206 -12.29 -3.66 -11.17
N ALA A 207 -12.82 -3.36 -12.37
CA ALA A 207 -14.26 -3.23 -12.59
C ALA A 207 -14.98 -4.57 -12.37
N GLN A 208 -14.39 -5.67 -12.85
CA GLN A 208 -14.92 -7.02 -12.64
C GLN A 208 -14.91 -7.41 -11.15
N LEU A 209 -13.83 -7.13 -10.42
CA LEU A 209 -13.80 -7.37 -8.98
C LEU A 209 -14.93 -6.62 -8.27
N ALA A 210 -15.16 -5.36 -8.62
CA ALA A 210 -16.22 -4.55 -8.02
C ALA A 210 -17.63 -5.12 -8.22
N GLU A 211 -17.87 -5.90 -9.28
CA GLU A 211 -19.13 -6.65 -9.47
C GLU A 211 -19.30 -7.79 -8.47
N GLN A 212 -18.20 -8.40 -8.07
CA GLN A 212 -18.18 -9.61 -7.24
C GLN A 212 -18.10 -9.30 -5.75
N LEU A 213 -17.73 -8.07 -5.38
CA LEU A 213 -17.60 -7.67 -3.98
C LEU A 213 -18.95 -7.64 -3.27
N ASP A 214 -19.04 -8.40 -2.19
CA ASP A 214 -20.15 -8.31 -1.26
C ASP A 214 -19.68 -7.49 -0.05
N LEU A 215 -19.91 -6.18 -0.11
CA LEU A 215 -19.47 -5.26 0.93
C LEU A 215 -20.22 -5.47 2.24
N ASP A 216 -21.40 -6.10 2.26
CA ASP A 216 -22.17 -6.40 3.47
C ASP A 216 -21.62 -7.60 4.24
N ARG A 217 -20.86 -8.47 3.56
CA ARG A 217 -20.16 -9.59 4.19
C ARG A 217 -18.75 -9.25 4.67
N ILE A 218 -18.26 -8.05 4.36
CA ILE A 218 -16.99 -7.52 4.85
C ILE A 218 -17.27 -6.70 6.12
N ASP A 219 -16.43 -6.85 7.14
CA ASP A 219 -16.50 -6.03 8.36
C ASP A 219 -16.61 -4.52 8.02
N ALA A 220 -17.46 -3.79 8.74
CA ALA A 220 -17.79 -2.41 8.42
C ALA A 220 -16.58 -1.46 8.47
N ASP A 221 -15.63 -1.66 9.40
CA ASP A 221 -14.41 -0.84 9.48
C ASP A 221 -13.47 -1.17 8.33
N VAL A 222 -13.32 -2.45 7.99
CA VAL A 222 -12.50 -2.90 6.86
C VAL A 222 -13.05 -2.40 5.53
N SER A 223 -14.36 -2.55 5.34
CA SER A 223 -15.10 -2.08 4.18
C SER A 223 -14.92 -0.58 4.00
N TYR A 224 -15.12 0.22 5.05
CA TYR A 224 -14.94 1.68 4.97
C TYR A 224 -13.51 2.06 4.53
N ARG A 225 -12.50 1.40 5.10
CA ARG A 225 -11.08 1.67 4.80
C ARG A 225 -10.65 1.24 3.40
N LEU A 226 -11.35 0.32 2.74
CA LEU A 226 -11.03 -0.09 1.36
C LEU A 226 -11.69 0.81 0.31
N LEU A 227 -12.77 1.54 0.65
CA LEU A 227 -13.57 2.30 -0.33
C LEU A 227 -12.74 3.31 -1.11
N SER A 228 -11.82 4.05 -0.46
CA SER A 228 -10.99 5.01 -1.21
C SER A 228 -10.07 4.37 -2.23
N ASN A 229 -9.56 3.17 -1.96
CA ASN A 229 -8.75 2.45 -2.96
C ASN A 229 -9.64 1.80 -4.02
N LEU A 230 -10.83 1.31 -3.65
CA LEU A 230 -11.81 0.81 -4.60
C LEU A 230 -12.22 1.91 -5.60
N LEU A 231 -12.52 3.12 -5.11
CA LEU A 231 -12.81 4.28 -5.94
C LEU A 231 -11.65 4.69 -6.84
N ARG A 232 -10.40 4.55 -6.40
CA ARG A 232 -9.24 4.77 -7.28
C ARG A 232 -9.17 3.73 -8.39
N CYS A 233 -9.42 2.47 -8.07
CA CYS A 233 -9.45 1.41 -9.07
C CYS A 233 -10.57 1.63 -10.09
N LEU A 234 -11.79 1.94 -9.60
CA LEU A 234 -12.94 2.25 -10.46
C LEU A 234 -12.74 3.53 -11.29
N GLY A 235 -12.04 4.53 -10.76
CA GLY A 235 -11.67 5.71 -11.55
C GLY A 235 -10.69 5.39 -12.67
N CYS A 236 -9.76 4.44 -12.47
CA CYS A 236 -8.95 3.91 -13.57
C CYS A 236 -9.81 3.17 -14.60
N SER A 237 -10.80 2.38 -14.16
CA SER A 237 -11.78 1.72 -15.04
C SER A 237 -12.62 2.74 -15.84
N TRP A 238 -13.04 3.84 -15.20
CA TRP A 238 -13.74 4.94 -15.86
C TRP A 238 -12.86 5.59 -16.93
N LEU A 239 -11.60 5.87 -16.60
CA LEU A 239 -10.65 6.44 -17.56
C LEU A 239 -10.39 5.51 -18.75
N GLU A 240 -10.35 4.20 -18.50
CA GLU A 240 -10.22 3.19 -19.55
C GLU A 240 -11.43 3.18 -20.49
N ALA A 241 -12.65 3.14 -19.94
CA ALA A 241 -13.88 3.18 -20.73
C ALA A 241 -13.99 4.47 -21.56
N TRP A 242 -13.66 5.62 -20.95
CA TRP A 242 -13.62 6.92 -21.64
C TRP A 242 -12.60 6.93 -22.78
N SER A 243 -11.39 6.41 -22.55
CA SER A 243 -10.34 6.39 -23.57
C SER A 243 -10.70 5.53 -24.79
N ARG A 244 -11.50 4.47 -24.58
CA ARG A 244 -11.99 3.58 -25.62
C ARG A 244 -13.30 4.07 -26.26
N GLN A 245 -13.88 5.15 -25.77
CA GLN A 245 -15.20 5.63 -26.17
C GLN A 245 -16.29 4.55 -25.99
N ASP A 246 -16.16 3.72 -24.95
CA ASP A 246 -17.11 2.65 -24.63
C ASP A 246 -18.20 3.15 -23.68
N ALA A 247 -19.32 3.61 -24.26
CA ALA A 247 -20.44 4.16 -23.50
C ALA A 247 -21.07 3.15 -22.53
N ALA A 248 -21.11 1.87 -22.89
CA ALA A 248 -21.69 0.83 -22.05
C ALA A 248 -20.81 0.58 -20.82
N ALA A 249 -19.50 0.42 -21.02
CA ALA A 249 -18.54 0.29 -19.92
C ALA A 249 -18.52 1.53 -19.03
N LEU A 250 -18.61 2.74 -19.62
CA LEU A 250 -18.64 4.01 -18.89
C LEU A 250 -19.88 4.12 -17.98
N ALA A 251 -21.06 3.77 -18.50
CA ALA A 251 -22.29 3.77 -17.70
C ALA A 251 -22.17 2.74 -16.55
N GLN A 252 -21.69 1.54 -16.86
CA GLN A 252 -21.55 0.46 -15.90
C GLN A 252 -20.62 0.82 -14.73
N VAL A 253 -19.43 1.39 -15.02
CA VAL A 253 -18.49 1.82 -13.98
C VAL A 253 -18.99 3.04 -13.21
N THR A 254 -19.71 3.96 -13.86
CA THR A 254 -20.30 5.13 -13.19
C THR A 254 -21.31 4.69 -12.14
N THR A 255 -22.22 3.77 -12.48
CA THR A 255 -23.17 3.18 -11.51
C THR A 255 -22.45 2.52 -10.32
N ARG A 256 -21.31 1.87 -10.54
CA ARG A 256 -20.51 1.28 -9.44
C ARG A 256 -19.88 2.34 -8.56
N ILE A 257 -19.32 3.40 -9.16
CA ILE A 257 -18.75 4.51 -8.40
C ILE A 257 -19.83 5.14 -7.52
N GLU A 258 -21.02 5.40 -8.06
CA GLU A 258 -22.15 5.92 -7.29
C GLU A 258 -22.57 4.98 -6.15
N ALA A 259 -22.58 3.66 -6.39
CA ALA A 259 -22.87 2.68 -5.35
C ALA A 259 -21.83 2.75 -4.21
N VAL A 260 -20.54 2.82 -4.55
CA VAL A 260 -19.45 2.98 -3.56
C VAL A 260 -19.51 4.34 -2.85
N VAL A 261 -19.94 5.40 -3.53
CA VAL A 261 -20.13 6.73 -2.95
C VAL A 261 -21.29 6.75 -1.95
N ARG A 262 -22.42 6.08 -2.26
CA ARG A 262 -23.52 5.88 -1.31
C ARG A 262 -23.08 5.04 -0.12
N GLU A 263 -22.34 3.97 -0.41
CA GLU A 263 -21.80 3.08 0.61
C GLU A 263 -20.88 3.81 1.60
N ALA A 264 -20.00 4.68 1.11
CA ALA A 264 -19.13 5.50 1.95
C ALA A 264 -19.88 6.45 2.90
N GLN A 265 -21.16 6.71 2.64
CA GLN A 265 -22.04 7.55 3.47
C GLN A 265 -23.00 6.71 4.33
N SER A 266 -22.92 5.39 4.25
CA SER A 266 -23.78 4.47 4.99
C SER A 266 -23.61 4.65 6.51
N PRO A 267 -24.72 4.67 7.29
CA PRO A 267 -24.67 4.71 8.75
C PRO A 267 -23.84 3.57 9.38
N ARG A 268 -23.67 2.44 8.67
CA ARG A 268 -22.88 1.31 9.18
C ARG A 268 -21.41 1.66 9.46
N HIS A 269 -20.91 2.77 8.89
CA HIS A 269 -19.54 3.22 9.07
C HIS A 269 -19.36 4.25 10.20
N GLN A 270 -20.42 4.66 10.90
CA GLN A 270 -20.35 5.68 11.95
C GLN A 270 -19.41 5.30 13.12
N ALA A 271 -19.27 4.00 13.39
CA ALA A 271 -18.38 3.49 14.45
C ALA A 271 -16.92 3.25 13.97
N SER A 272 -16.61 3.53 12.71
CA SER A 272 -15.28 3.29 12.16
C SER A 272 -14.20 4.09 12.87
N GLN A 273 -13.05 3.45 13.10
CA GLN A 273 -11.86 4.06 13.69
C GLN A 273 -10.87 4.54 12.60
N ALA A 274 -11.34 4.73 11.37
CA ALA A 274 -10.52 5.23 10.29
C ALA A 274 -10.08 6.68 10.57
N ARG A 275 -8.80 6.96 10.33
CA ARG A 275 -8.24 8.32 10.48
C ARG A 275 -8.40 9.17 9.20
N GLU A 276 -8.61 8.51 8.07
CA GLU A 276 -8.78 9.16 6.78
C GLU A 276 -10.27 9.40 6.52
N ASP A 277 -10.62 10.56 5.94
CA ASP A 277 -11.99 10.89 5.56
C ASP A 277 -12.36 10.20 4.23
N HIS A 278 -12.71 8.91 4.32
CA HIS A 278 -13.07 8.11 3.14
C HIS A 278 -14.37 8.60 2.48
N ALA A 279 -15.36 9.06 3.27
CA ALA A 279 -16.58 9.67 2.76
C ALA A 279 -16.30 10.99 2.02
N GLY A 280 -15.42 11.84 2.55
CA GLY A 280 -14.97 13.05 1.88
C GLY A 280 -14.23 12.77 0.58
N PHE A 281 -13.38 11.75 0.54
CA PHE A 281 -12.75 11.29 -0.70
C PHE A 281 -13.80 10.82 -1.72
N ALA A 282 -14.82 10.08 -1.28
CA ALA A 282 -15.91 9.63 -2.15
C ALA A 282 -16.67 10.81 -2.77
N ARG A 283 -17.01 11.83 -1.97
CA ARG A 283 -17.62 13.07 -2.49
C ARG A 283 -16.74 13.79 -3.50
N GLN A 284 -15.43 13.85 -3.28
CA GLN A 284 -14.50 14.46 -4.24
C GLN A 284 -14.46 13.69 -5.57
N VAL A 285 -14.51 12.35 -5.54
CA VAL A 285 -14.58 11.54 -6.76
C VAL A 285 -15.89 11.76 -7.50
N ALA A 286 -17.03 11.78 -6.79
CA ALA A 286 -18.33 12.07 -7.40
C ALA A 286 -18.34 13.45 -8.08
N ALA A 287 -17.90 14.50 -7.37
CA ALA A 287 -17.81 15.85 -7.91
C ALA A 287 -16.84 15.95 -9.11
N ALA A 288 -15.76 15.16 -9.13
CA ALA A 288 -14.83 15.13 -10.25
C ALA A 288 -15.40 14.44 -11.50
N LEU A 289 -16.45 13.63 -11.35
CA LEU A 289 -17.15 12.98 -12.46
C LEU A 289 -18.36 13.78 -12.95
N GLU A 290 -18.89 14.70 -12.12
CA GLU A 290 -20.01 15.57 -12.51
C GLU A 290 -19.67 16.37 -13.77
N GLY A 291 -20.54 16.26 -14.77
CA GLY A 291 -20.39 16.99 -16.04
C GLY A 291 -19.36 16.41 -17.00
N LEU A 292 -18.69 15.29 -16.66
CA LEU A 292 -17.86 14.58 -17.62
C LEU A 292 -18.74 13.85 -18.64
N SER A 293 -18.44 14.03 -19.92
CA SER A 293 -19.10 13.36 -21.03
C SER A 293 -18.10 12.50 -21.80
N LEU A 294 -18.58 11.38 -22.35
CA LEU A 294 -17.81 10.57 -23.30
C LEU A 294 -17.41 11.38 -24.54
N GLU A 295 -18.25 12.36 -24.92
CA GLU A 295 -18.06 13.21 -26.09
C GLU A 295 -16.98 14.29 -25.87
N ASP A 296 -16.64 14.63 -24.62
CA ASP A 296 -15.59 15.61 -24.34
C ASP A 296 -14.22 15.00 -24.60
N ARG A 297 -13.55 15.51 -25.64
CA ARG A 297 -12.21 15.07 -26.06
C ARG A 297 -11.09 15.83 -25.33
N ARG A 298 -11.42 16.90 -24.61
CA ARG A 298 -10.47 17.70 -23.84
C ARG A 298 -10.05 16.92 -22.60
N LEU A 299 -8.79 17.07 -22.20
CA LEU A 299 -8.25 16.38 -21.03
C LEU A 299 -8.43 17.16 -19.75
N GLU A 300 -8.55 18.49 -19.85
CA GLU A 300 -8.65 19.41 -18.72
C GLU A 300 -9.78 19.03 -17.75
N PRO A 301 -10.99 18.66 -18.21
CA PRO A 301 -12.06 18.22 -17.33
C PRO A 301 -11.69 16.95 -16.53
N LEU A 302 -10.81 16.08 -17.05
CA LEU A 302 -10.38 14.86 -16.39
C LEU A 302 -9.33 15.09 -15.30
N TYR A 303 -8.67 16.25 -15.30
CA TYR A 303 -7.54 16.50 -14.39
C TYR A 303 -7.88 16.35 -12.90
N PRO A 304 -9.03 16.83 -12.39
CA PRO A 304 -9.42 16.60 -11.00
C PRO A 304 -9.54 15.12 -10.65
N LEU A 305 -10.20 14.32 -11.50
CA LEU A 305 -10.33 12.87 -11.31
C LEU A 305 -8.94 12.24 -11.26
N VAL A 306 -8.12 12.45 -12.29
CA VAL A 306 -6.78 11.86 -12.40
C VAL A 306 -5.89 12.29 -11.22
N ALA A 307 -5.96 13.53 -10.77
CA ALA A 307 -5.24 13.99 -9.58
C ALA A 307 -5.61 13.18 -8.32
N LEU A 308 -6.88 12.85 -8.12
CA LEU A 308 -7.35 11.98 -7.03
C LEU A 308 -6.84 10.54 -7.19
N LEU A 309 -6.88 9.98 -8.40
CA LEU A 309 -6.41 8.61 -8.69
C LEU A 309 -4.93 8.44 -8.38
N PHE A 310 -4.11 9.45 -8.69
CA PHE A 310 -2.65 9.42 -8.54
C PHE A 310 -2.14 10.13 -7.27
N LYS A 311 -3.05 10.68 -6.43
CA LYS A 311 -2.72 11.42 -5.20
C LYS A 311 -1.72 12.56 -5.47
N LYS A 312 -2.01 13.35 -6.50
CA LYS A 312 -1.27 14.56 -6.87
C LYS A 312 -2.21 15.76 -6.78
N LYS A 313 -1.65 16.96 -6.67
CA LYS A 313 -2.43 18.19 -6.84
C LYS A 313 -2.39 18.58 -8.32
N VAL A 314 -3.53 19.01 -8.88
CA VAL A 314 -3.67 19.39 -10.31
C VAL A 314 -2.67 20.49 -10.70
N ASP A 315 -2.50 21.49 -9.83
CA ASP A 315 -1.57 22.61 -9.98
C ASP A 315 -0.12 22.27 -9.63
N GLY A 316 0.12 21.08 -9.08
CA GLY A 316 1.44 20.63 -8.67
C GLY A 316 2.34 20.36 -9.86
N HIS A 317 3.62 20.71 -9.72
CA HIS A 317 4.65 20.47 -10.75
C HIS A 317 4.62 19.04 -11.30
N GLY A 318 4.55 18.04 -10.42
CA GLY A 318 4.53 16.62 -10.84
C GLY A 318 3.28 16.19 -11.61
N PHE A 319 2.14 16.89 -11.47
CA PHE A 319 0.98 16.61 -12.29
C PHE A 319 1.18 17.15 -13.71
N ARG A 320 1.57 18.42 -13.82
CA ARG A 320 1.75 19.11 -15.11
C ARG A 320 2.87 18.50 -15.96
N THR A 321 3.97 18.09 -15.35
CA THR A 321 5.15 17.60 -16.12
C THR A 321 5.10 16.11 -16.45
N ARG A 322 4.21 15.34 -15.82
CA ARG A 322 4.21 13.88 -15.98
C ARG A 322 2.83 13.29 -16.17
N ILE A 323 1.90 13.56 -15.25
CA ILE A 323 0.57 12.94 -15.29
C ILE A 323 -0.25 13.44 -16.47
N ALA A 324 -0.31 14.76 -16.70
CA ALA A 324 -1.04 15.30 -17.85
C ALA A 324 -0.44 14.86 -19.20
N PRO A 325 0.90 14.91 -19.41
CA PRO A 325 1.52 14.35 -20.62
C PRO A 325 1.30 12.84 -20.79
N ALA A 326 1.36 12.04 -19.71
CA ALA A 326 1.10 10.61 -19.78
C ALA A 326 -0.37 10.31 -20.12
N LEU A 327 -1.31 11.11 -19.57
CA LEU A 327 -2.73 11.02 -19.91
C LEU A 327 -2.98 11.33 -21.39
N GLN A 328 -2.28 12.33 -21.92
CA GLN A 328 -2.29 12.68 -23.35
C GLN A 328 -1.83 11.49 -24.21
N ARG A 329 -0.68 10.89 -23.88
CA ARG A 329 -0.19 9.68 -24.57
C ARG A 329 -1.12 8.48 -24.41
N TYR A 330 -1.74 8.31 -23.24
CA TYR A 330 -2.70 7.24 -22.99
C TYR A 330 -3.92 7.36 -23.91
N ARG A 331 -4.49 8.58 -24.04
CA ARG A 331 -5.60 8.86 -24.96
C ARG A 331 -5.20 8.56 -26.41
N ASP A 332 -4.04 9.05 -26.84
CA ASP A 332 -3.59 8.90 -28.22
C ASP A 332 -3.31 7.43 -28.57
N ALA A 333 -2.81 6.64 -27.61
CA ALA A 333 -2.62 5.19 -27.77
C ALA A 333 -3.94 4.41 -27.87
N ALA A 334 -5.01 4.89 -27.22
CA ALA A 334 -6.33 4.25 -27.25
C ALA A 334 -7.11 4.50 -28.55
N LEU A 335 -6.75 5.54 -29.31
CA LEU A 335 -7.43 5.96 -30.55
C LEU A 335 -6.44 6.07 -31.72
N PRO A 336 -5.88 4.97 -32.24
CA PRO A 336 -4.95 5.01 -33.36
C PRO A 336 -5.66 5.55 -34.62
N GLY A 337 -5.28 6.75 -35.07
CA GLY A 337 -5.74 7.32 -36.35
C GLY A 337 -6.37 8.72 -36.30
N LEU A 338 -6.47 9.36 -35.13
CA LEU A 338 -6.88 10.77 -35.04
C LEU A 338 -5.66 11.71 -35.09
N PRO A 339 -5.71 12.82 -35.85
CA PRO A 339 -4.63 13.81 -35.83
C PRO A 339 -4.47 14.39 -34.41
N PRO A 340 -3.24 14.72 -33.98
CA PRO A 340 -2.99 15.28 -32.65
C PRO A 340 -3.83 16.55 -32.45
N SER A 341 -4.46 16.65 -31.28
CA SER A 341 -5.23 17.85 -30.91
C SER A 341 -4.27 19.03 -30.81
N SER A 342 -4.53 20.06 -31.63
CA SER A 342 -3.83 21.35 -31.62
C SER A 342 -4.07 22.13 -30.34
#